data_AF-A0A2V9RQU5-F1
#
_entry.id   AF-A0A2V9RQU5-F1
#
_cell.length_a   1.000
_cell.length_b   1.000
_cell.length_c   1.000
_cell.angle_alpha   90.00
_cell.angle_beta   90.00
_cell.angle_gamma   90.00
#
_symmetry.space_group_name_H-M   'P 1'
#
loop_
_entity.id
_entity.type
_entity.pdbx_description
1 polymer ?
#
loop_
_entity_poly.entity_id
_entity_poly.type
_entity_poly.pdbx_seq_one_letter_code
_entity_poly.pdbx_strand_id
1 'polypeptide(L)'
;MLVDTCEKVAIPIPAFFNLEQFMRDVVDITDSGRGAAVTKALVSLSVFRNFDQRNAPSGFGMAQVRSLLEDCFYRVAGGGHHWSQQAYSYDGRWRVMILNGLWFQDAFNYDFSTIPHSSTPVATQQGEISFCAYNGGSWRKVVEHLNRTATLAEWQRSHPRHEIYAKGKKVDLGQPLRDSQTELVQIEMNAPRVPALVPRA
;
A
#
# COMPACT_ATOMS: atom_id res chain seq x y z
N MET A 1 -4.97 14.07 8.49
CA MET A 1 -6.19 14.88 8.33
C MET A 1 -7.39 14.06 8.79
N LEU A 2 -8.41 14.72 9.32
CA LEU A 2 -9.71 14.13 9.60
C LEU A 2 -10.62 14.42 8.40
N VAL A 3 -11.24 13.39 7.85
CA VAL A 3 -12.09 13.48 6.65
C VAL A 3 -13.54 13.22 7.05
N ASP A 4 -14.42 14.13 6.64
CA ASP A 4 -15.87 13.94 6.68
C ASP A 4 -16.30 13.21 5.41
N THR A 5 -16.86 12.01 5.53
CA THR A 5 -17.30 11.23 4.37
C THR A 5 -18.62 11.72 3.76
N CYS A 6 -19.42 12.45 4.54
CA CYS A 6 -20.67 13.05 4.08
C CYS A 6 -20.39 14.33 3.30
N GLU A 7 -19.68 15.27 3.93
CA GLU A 7 -19.40 16.60 3.35
C GLU A 7 -18.16 16.61 2.43
N LYS A 8 -17.36 15.54 2.44
CA LYS A 8 -16.12 15.38 1.67
C LYS A 8 -15.08 16.48 1.95
N VAL A 9 -15.09 17.01 3.18
CA VAL A 9 -14.13 18.01 3.65
C VAL A 9 -13.02 17.32 4.43
N ALA A 10 -11.78 17.75 4.20
CA ALA A 10 -10.63 17.31 4.97
C ALA A 10 -10.13 18.43 5.88
N ILE A 11 -10.00 18.13 7.17
CA ILE A 11 -9.66 19.07 8.23
C ILE A 11 -8.30 18.66 8.82
N PRO A 12 -7.34 19.58 8.97
CA PRO A 12 -6.10 19.29 9.66
C PRO A 12 -6.36 18.88 11.11
N ILE A 13 -5.85 17.71 11.53
CA ILE A 13 -5.99 17.23 12.92
C ILE A 13 -5.43 18.24 13.94
N PRO A 14 -4.27 18.90 13.68
CA PRO A 14 -3.75 19.91 14.61
C PRO A 14 -4.67 21.10 14.90
N ALA A 15 -5.72 21.32 14.09
CA ALA A 15 -6.67 22.42 14.32
C ALA A 15 -7.55 22.22 15.57
N PHE A 16 -7.76 20.97 16.00
CA PHE A 16 -8.65 20.63 17.14
C PHE A 16 -8.04 19.56 18.05
N PHE A 17 -6.76 19.23 17.86
CA PHE A 17 -6.07 18.20 18.61
C PHE A 17 -4.62 18.59 18.84
N ASN A 18 -4.16 18.55 20.08
CA ASN A 18 -2.78 18.85 20.44
C ASN A 18 -1.85 17.70 20.02
N LEU A 19 -1.48 17.69 18.73
CA LEU A 19 -0.67 16.65 18.13
C LEU A 19 0.73 16.59 18.71
N GLU A 20 1.34 17.73 19.00
CA GLU A 20 2.71 17.80 19.52
C GLU A 20 2.82 17.11 20.89
N GLN A 21 1.88 17.42 21.80
CA GLN A 21 1.85 16.78 23.10
C GLN A 21 1.48 15.30 23.01
N PHE A 22 0.55 14.93 22.12
CA PHE A 22 0.22 13.52 21.88
C PHE A 22 1.44 12.72 21.41
N MET A 23 2.26 13.26 20.50
CA MET A 23 3.47 12.58 20.03
C MET A 23 4.48 12.37 21.16
N ARG A 24 4.65 13.34 22.07
CA ARG A 24 5.46 13.16 23.28
C ARG A 24 4.90 12.06 24.18
N ASP A 25 3.59 12.08 24.42
CA ASP A 25 2.92 11.07 25.24
C ASP A 25 3.10 9.66 24.65
N VAL A 26 3.04 9.52 23.32
CA VAL A 26 3.26 8.23 22.64
C VAL A 26 4.68 7.71 22.88
N VAL A 27 5.71 8.56 22.80
CA VAL A 27 7.09 8.18 23.11
C VAL A 27 7.20 7.68 24.55
N ASP A 28 6.69 8.44 25.51
CA ASP A 28 6.73 8.05 26.93
C ASP A 28 5.98 6.73 27.20
N ILE A 29 4.81 6.55 26.57
CA ILE A 29 4.02 5.32 26.68
C ILE A 29 4.78 4.13 26.10
N THR A 30 5.39 4.29 24.91
CA THR A 30 6.15 3.22 24.26
C THR A 30 7.41 2.87 25.04
N ASP A 31 8.16 3.86 25.52
CA ASP A 31 9.39 3.68 26.31
C ASP A 31 9.10 3.02 27.66
N SER A 32 7.90 3.20 28.21
CA SER A 32 7.49 2.52 29.45
C SER A 32 7.34 1.00 29.33
N GLY A 33 7.38 0.44 28.11
CA GLY A 33 7.46 -1.00 27.85
C GLY A 33 6.29 -1.82 28.39
N ARG A 34 5.09 -1.23 28.49
CA ARG A 34 3.92 -1.88 29.08
C ARG A 34 3.26 -2.89 28.13
N GLY A 35 2.49 -3.81 28.70
CA GLY A 35 1.69 -4.76 27.93
C GLY A 35 0.57 -4.10 27.12
N ALA A 36 0.11 -4.77 26.06
CA ALA A 36 -0.78 -4.21 25.05
C ALA A 36 -2.07 -3.57 25.61
N ALA A 37 -2.69 -4.16 26.65
CA ALA A 37 -3.90 -3.61 27.25
C ALA A 37 -3.65 -2.26 27.95
N VAL A 38 -2.56 -2.15 28.70
CA VAL A 38 -2.16 -0.92 29.39
C VAL A 38 -1.76 0.15 28.37
N THR A 39 -1.01 -0.23 27.35
CA THR A 39 -0.63 0.68 26.24
C THR A 39 -1.86 1.25 25.55
N LYS A 40 -2.85 0.42 25.18
CA LYS A 40 -4.11 0.90 24.59
C LYS A 40 -4.85 1.87 25.51
N ALA A 41 -4.93 1.58 26.81
CA ALA A 41 -5.56 2.46 27.79
C ALA A 41 -4.84 3.82 27.90
N LEU A 42 -3.51 3.82 28.00
CA LEU A 42 -2.71 5.05 28.07
C LEU A 42 -2.81 5.89 26.80
N VAL A 43 -2.74 5.25 25.62
CA VAL A 43 -2.94 5.95 24.34
C VAL A 43 -4.34 6.55 24.27
N SER A 44 -5.37 5.81 24.71
CA SER A 44 -6.75 6.32 24.74
C SER A 44 -6.87 7.55 25.64
N LEU A 45 -6.27 7.49 26.84
CA LEU A 45 -6.26 8.61 27.78
C LEU A 45 -5.52 9.82 27.19
N SER A 46 -4.39 9.61 26.52
CA SER A 46 -3.65 10.68 25.84
C SER A 46 -4.47 11.29 24.70
N VAL A 47 -5.19 10.49 23.91
CA VAL A 47 -6.11 11.02 22.88
C VAL A 47 -7.17 11.91 23.50
N PHE A 48 -7.83 11.47 24.58
CA PHE A 48 -8.85 12.27 25.24
C PHE A 48 -8.29 13.54 25.89
N ARG A 49 -7.08 13.46 26.47
CA ARG A 49 -6.40 14.63 27.06
C ARG A 49 -6.09 15.72 26.03
N ASN A 50 -5.71 15.31 24.82
CA ASN A 50 -5.24 16.21 23.77
C ASN A 50 -6.34 16.66 22.81
N PHE A 51 -7.58 16.19 22.98
CA PHE A 51 -8.72 16.56 22.13
C PHE A 51 -9.39 17.86 22.60
N ASP A 52 -9.52 18.82 21.69
CA ASP A 52 -10.21 20.10 21.94
C ASP A 52 -11.59 20.11 21.28
N GLN A 53 -12.61 19.87 22.10
CA GLN A 53 -14.01 19.86 21.66
C GLN A 53 -14.50 21.22 21.12
N ARG A 54 -13.88 22.34 21.52
CA ARG A 54 -14.35 23.69 21.13
C ARG A 54 -13.98 24.01 19.68
N ASN A 55 -12.81 23.55 19.26
CA ASN A 55 -12.30 23.74 17.91
C ASN A 55 -12.64 22.56 16.98
N ALA A 56 -13.22 21.49 17.51
CA ALA A 56 -13.63 20.32 16.75
C ALA A 56 -14.75 20.65 15.73
N PRO A 57 -14.76 19.99 14.56
CA PRO A 57 -15.79 20.21 13.55
C PRO A 57 -17.19 19.84 14.04
N SER A 58 -18.20 20.50 13.48
CA SER A 58 -19.61 20.26 13.84
C SER A 58 -20.00 18.79 13.67
N GLY A 59 -20.48 18.16 14.74
CA GLY A 59 -20.83 16.74 14.74
C GLY A 59 -19.65 15.78 14.99
N PHE A 60 -18.46 16.31 15.31
CA PHE A 60 -17.34 15.52 15.82
C PHE A 60 -17.14 15.80 17.31
N GLY A 61 -17.58 14.88 18.15
CA GLY A 61 -17.36 14.93 19.59
C GLY A 61 -16.80 13.64 20.16
N MET A 62 -16.83 13.53 21.49
CA MET A 62 -16.21 12.41 22.23
C MET A 62 -16.68 11.03 21.79
N ALA A 63 -17.97 10.88 21.43
CA ALA A 63 -18.50 9.61 20.93
C ALA A 63 -17.87 9.22 19.58
N GLN A 64 -17.67 10.19 18.69
CA GLN A 64 -17.02 9.96 17.40
C GLN A 64 -15.52 9.71 17.57
N VAL A 65 -14.86 10.44 18.48
CA VAL A 65 -13.45 10.19 18.84
C VAL A 65 -13.27 8.75 19.33
N ARG A 66 -14.14 8.28 20.22
CA ARG A 66 -14.10 6.91 20.72
C ARG A 66 -14.28 5.88 19.60
N SER A 67 -15.31 6.03 18.77
CA SER A 67 -15.57 5.12 17.65
C SER A 67 -14.39 5.08 16.67
N LEU A 68 -13.80 6.24 16.38
CA LEU A 68 -12.64 6.37 15.49
C LEU A 68 -11.40 5.70 16.11
N LEU A 69 -11.18 5.86 17.41
CA LEU A 69 -10.07 5.24 18.13
C LEU A 69 -10.21 3.71 18.18
N GLU A 70 -11.41 3.19 18.42
CA GLU A 70 -11.70 1.75 18.39
C GLU A 70 -11.40 1.16 17.00
N ASP A 71 -11.83 1.83 15.92
CA ASP A 71 -11.49 1.44 14.53
C ASP A 71 -9.97 1.51 14.27
N CYS A 72 -9.28 2.56 14.75
CA CYS A 72 -7.82 2.66 14.62
C CYS A 72 -7.10 1.52 15.33
N PHE A 73 -7.49 1.19 16.57
CA PHE A 73 -6.90 0.06 17.30
C PHE A 73 -7.17 -1.26 16.60
N TYR A 74 -8.35 -1.44 16.01
CA TYR A 74 -8.65 -2.62 15.23
C TYR A 74 -7.75 -2.74 13.99
N ARG A 75 -7.57 -1.65 13.24
CA ARG A 75 -6.71 -1.66 12.04
C ARG A 75 -5.24 -1.87 12.35
N VAL A 76 -4.75 -1.29 13.44
CA VAL A 76 -3.31 -1.31 13.78
C VAL A 76 -2.93 -2.56 14.59
N ALA A 77 -3.78 -2.99 15.53
CA ALA A 77 -3.47 -4.08 16.45
C ALA A 77 -4.37 -5.31 16.30
N GLY A 78 -5.36 -5.27 15.39
CA GLY A 78 -6.18 -6.43 15.05
C GLY A 78 -5.42 -7.40 14.15
N GLY A 79 -5.81 -8.67 14.21
CA GLY A 79 -5.32 -9.73 13.34
C GLY A 79 -6.36 -10.84 13.26
N GLY A 80 -6.27 -11.69 12.23
CA GLY A 80 -7.16 -12.83 12.03
C GLY A 80 -7.72 -12.93 10.62
N HIS A 81 -8.35 -14.07 10.32
CA HIS A 81 -8.83 -14.42 8.97
C HIS A 81 -9.90 -13.45 8.41
N HIS A 82 -10.64 -12.78 9.29
CA HIS A 82 -11.71 -11.81 8.94
C HIS A 82 -11.28 -10.35 9.09
N TRP A 83 -9.98 -10.09 9.32
CA TRP A 83 -9.50 -8.75 9.60
C TRP A 83 -9.91 -7.74 8.52
N SER A 84 -9.77 -8.10 7.24
CA SER A 84 -10.11 -7.22 6.13
C SER A 84 -11.60 -6.92 6.06
N GLN A 85 -12.47 -7.91 6.26
CA GLN A 85 -13.92 -7.73 6.21
C GLN A 85 -14.38 -6.71 7.25
N GLN A 86 -13.88 -6.82 8.48
CA GLN A 86 -14.23 -5.91 9.56
C GLN A 86 -13.53 -4.55 9.43
N ALA A 87 -12.30 -4.50 8.89
CA ALA A 87 -11.66 -3.24 8.55
C ALA A 87 -12.42 -2.46 7.46
N TYR A 88 -13.12 -3.13 6.54
CA TYR A 88 -13.93 -2.47 5.52
C TYR A 88 -15.40 -2.28 5.91
N SER A 89 -15.86 -2.84 7.03
CA SER A 89 -17.23 -2.67 7.52
C SER A 89 -17.46 -1.37 8.30
N TYR A 90 -16.42 -0.55 8.52
CA TYR A 90 -16.56 0.69 9.27
C TYR A 90 -17.32 1.77 8.47
N ASP A 91 -18.56 2.00 8.88
CA ASP A 91 -19.48 2.97 8.29
C ASP A 91 -19.54 4.32 9.04
N GLY A 92 -18.49 4.64 9.82
CA GLY A 92 -18.42 5.93 10.50
C GLY A 92 -18.27 7.09 9.52
N ARG A 93 -18.97 8.21 9.81
CA ARG A 93 -18.86 9.49 9.08
C ARG A 93 -17.43 10.03 9.03
N TRP A 94 -16.67 9.83 10.10
CA TRP A 94 -15.35 10.43 10.27
C TRP A 94 -14.25 9.42 10.03
N ARG A 95 -13.22 9.80 9.25
CA ARG A 95 -12.08 8.93 8.94
C ARG A 95 -10.76 9.66 9.10
N VAL A 96 -9.73 8.96 9.58
CA VAL A 96 -8.36 9.49 9.60
C VAL A 96 -7.70 9.20 8.25
N MET A 97 -7.22 10.24 7.59
CA MET A 97 -6.38 10.15 6.41
C MET A 97 -4.95 10.55 6.75
N ILE A 98 -4.01 9.65 6.50
CA ILE A 98 -2.57 9.91 6.64
C ILE A 98 -1.98 10.03 5.24
N LEU A 99 -1.34 11.16 4.97
CA LEU A 99 -0.58 11.39 3.74
C LEU A 99 0.89 11.12 4.07
N ASN A 100 1.42 10.01 3.55
CA ASN A 100 2.83 9.66 3.72
C ASN A 100 3.59 9.94 2.43
N GLY A 101 4.67 10.72 2.53
CA GLY A 101 5.64 10.85 1.45
C GLY A 101 6.59 9.67 1.48
N LEU A 102 6.59 8.84 0.44
CA LEU A 102 7.61 7.81 0.26
C LEU A 102 8.83 8.45 -0.40
N TRP A 103 9.95 8.49 0.33
CA TRP A 103 11.24 8.87 -0.25
C TRP A 103 11.99 7.60 -0.64
N PHE A 104 12.18 7.37 -1.94
CA PHE A 104 13.01 6.27 -2.40
C PHE A 104 14.48 6.62 -2.10
N GLN A 105 15.06 5.88 -1.16
CA GLN A 105 16.49 5.94 -0.91
C GLN A 105 17.23 5.37 -2.12
N ASP A 106 18.20 6.12 -2.62
CA ASP A 106 19.15 5.64 -3.63
C ASP A 106 20.18 4.72 -2.97
N ALA A 107 20.85 3.87 -3.75
CA ALA A 107 21.77 2.85 -3.28
C ALA A 107 22.90 3.41 -2.39
N PHE A 108 23.29 4.67 -2.57
CA PHE A 108 24.32 5.33 -1.76
C PHE A 108 23.89 5.67 -0.33
N ASN A 109 22.58 5.76 -0.07
CA ASN A 109 21.99 6.04 1.25
C ASN A 109 21.15 4.87 1.78
N TYR A 110 21.19 3.72 1.10
CA TYR A 110 20.39 2.55 1.48
C TYR A 110 21.13 1.67 2.48
N ASP A 111 20.54 1.47 3.64
CA ASP A 111 21.07 0.53 4.62
C ASP A 111 20.67 -0.90 4.28
N PHE A 112 21.58 -1.62 3.61
CA PHE A 112 21.37 -3.00 3.18
C PHE A 112 21.15 -3.96 4.35
N SER A 113 21.58 -3.61 5.57
CA SER A 113 21.38 -4.47 6.75
C SER A 113 19.93 -4.54 7.19
N THR A 114 19.11 -3.55 6.82
CA THR A 114 17.68 -3.51 7.14
C THR A 114 16.80 -4.27 6.14
N ILE A 115 17.35 -4.67 5.00
CA ILE A 115 16.65 -5.39 3.94
C ILE A 115 15.96 -6.68 4.42
N PRO A 116 16.60 -7.52 5.25
CA PRO A 116 15.98 -8.74 5.79
C PRO A 116 14.83 -8.44 6.76
N HIS A 117 14.77 -7.22 7.30
CA HIS A 117 13.75 -6.79 8.26
C HIS A 117 12.49 -6.20 7.60
N SER A 118 12.48 -6.07 6.28
CA SER A 118 11.29 -5.66 5.53
C SER A 118 10.22 -6.74 5.56
N SER A 119 9.11 -6.47 6.25
CA SER A 119 7.99 -7.40 6.41
C SER A 119 7.05 -7.49 5.20
N THR A 120 7.14 -6.57 4.23
CA THR A 120 6.31 -6.59 3.03
C THR A 120 6.89 -7.54 1.98
N PRO A 121 6.19 -8.62 1.57
CA PRO A 121 6.68 -9.55 0.57
C PRO A 121 6.38 -9.07 -0.86
N VAL A 122 7.23 -9.48 -1.78
CA VAL A 122 7.04 -9.41 -3.24
C VAL A 122 7.15 -10.83 -3.77
N ALA A 123 6.08 -11.31 -4.42
CA ALA A 123 6.09 -12.59 -5.09
C ALA A 123 6.86 -12.49 -6.41
N THR A 124 7.82 -13.40 -6.62
CA THR A 124 8.55 -13.57 -7.87
C THR A 124 8.40 -15.02 -8.36
N GLN A 125 8.83 -15.30 -9.59
CA GLN A 125 8.85 -16.65 -10.15
C GLN A 125 9.72 -17.61 -9.32
N GLN A 126 10.72 -17.08 -8.62
CA GLN A 126 11.67 -17.82 -7.80
C GLN A 126 11.23 -17.99 -6.34
N GLY A 127 10.08 -17.41 -5.96
CA GLY A 127 9.59 -17.38 -4.58
C GLY A 127 9.41 -15.95 -4.05
N GLU A 128 9.22 -15.84 -2.74
CA GLU A 128 9.00 -14.55 -2.08
C GLU A 128 10.34 -13.88 -1.72
N ILE A 129 10.41 -12.58 -2.00
CA ILE A 129 11.52 -11.71 -1.61
C ILE A 129 10.95 -10.46 -0.96
N SER A 130 11.67 -9.83 -0.02
CA SER A 130 11.18 -8.60 0.60
C SER A 130 11.08 -7.45 -0.40
N PHE A 131 10.10 -6.56 -0.22
CA PHE A 131 9.90 -5.37 -1.06
C PHE A 131 11.15 -4.50 -1.12
N CYS A 132 11.82 -4.33 0.03
CA CYS A 132 13.08 -3.62 0.15
C CYS A 132 14.22 -4.28 -0.65
N ALA A 133 14.36 -5.60 -0.59
CA ALA A 133 15.36 -6.32 -1.39
C ALA A 133 15.07 -6.22 -2.89
N TYR A 134 13.80 -6.34 -3.28
CA TYR A 134 13.39 -6.27 -4.68
C TYR A 134 13.68 -4.89 -5.29
N ASN A 135 13.26 -3.82 -4.62
CA ASN A 135 13.35 -2.45 -5.14
C ASN A 135 14.66 -1.74 -4.78
N GLY A 136 14.95 -1.60 -3.48
CA GLY A 136 16.11 -0.88 -2.97
C GLY A 136 17.41 -1.67 -3.12
N GLY A 137 17.34 -2.99 -2.89
CA GLY A 137 18.46 -3.91 -3.11
C GLY A 137 18.79 -4.20 -4.58
N SER A 138 18.08 -3.57 -5.53
CA SER A 138 18.27 -3.75 -6.98
C SER A 138 18.05 -5.16 -7.52
N TRP A 139 17.51 -6.10 -6.71
CA TRP A 139 17.27 -7.49 -7.14
C TRP A 139 16.25 -7.59 -8.27
N ARG A 140 15.35 -6.60 -8.39
CA ARG A 140 14.45 -6.42 -9.53
C ARG A 140 15.18 -6.57 -10.86
N LYS A 141 16.34 -5.92 -11.04
CA LYS A 141 17.07 -5.95 -12.32
C LYS A 141 17.49 -7.37 -12.68
N VAL A 142 17.92 -8.15 -11.69
CA VAL A 142 18.35 -9.54 -11.87
C VAL A 142 17.15 -10.43 -12.18
N VAL A 143 16.10 -10.38 -11.36
CA VAL A 143 14.88 -11.18 -11.52
C VAL A 143 14.21 -10.89 -12.87
N GLU A 144 14.04 -9.61 -13.20
CA GLU A 144 13.46 -9.22 -14.48
C GLU A 144 14.35 -9.60 -15.65
N HIS A 145 15.68 -9.57 -15.52
CA HIS A 145 16.60 -10.00 -16.58
C HIS A 145 16.55 -11.51 -16.82
N LEU A 146 16.55 -12.31 -15.75
CA LEU A 146 16.48 -13.77 -15.84
C LEU A 146 15.16 -14.26 -16.44
N ASN A 147 14.06 -13.56 -16.15
CA ASN A 147 12.72 -13.93 -16.61
C ASN A 147 12.28 -13.15 -17.87
N ARG A 148 13.20 -12.52 -18.62
CA ARG A 148 12.86 -11.90 -19.92
C ARG A 148 12.50 -12.98 -20.92
N THR A 149 11.31 -12.88 -21.49
CA THR A 149 10.83 -13.81 -22.53
C THR A 149 11.42 -13.51 -23.90
N ALA A 150 11.38 -12.26 -24.34
CA ALA A 150 12.04 -11.79 -25.56
C ALA A 150 12.44 -10.33 -25.43
N THR A 151 13.61 -9.95 -25.94
CA THR A 151 13.91 -8.53 -26.13
C THR A 151 13.00 -7.94 -27.21
N LEU A 152 12.74 -6.63 -27.16
CA LEU A 152 11.95 -5.95 -28.20
C LEU A 152 12.52 -6.23 -29.60
N ALA A 153 13.85 -6.33 -29.73
CA ALA A 153 14.52 -6.64 -30.99
C ALA A 153 14.22 -8.07 -31.46
N GLU A 154 14.23 -9.07 -30.57
CA GLU A 154 13.87 -10.46 -30.91
C GLU A 154 12.39 -10.59 -31.25
N TRP A 155 11.52 -9.93 -30.49
CA TRP A 155 10.09 -9.88 -30.78
C TRP A 155 9.82 -9.27 -32.17
N GLN A 156 10.50 -8.18 -32.51
CA GLN A 156 10.38 -7.52 -33.81
C GLN A 156 10.95 -8.33 -34.98
N ARG A 157 11.85 -9.29 -34.74
CA ARG A 157 12.35 -10.20 -35.79
C ARG A 157 11.34 -11.28 -36.15
N SER A 158 10.52 -11.71 -35.19
CA SER A 158 9.55 -12.80 -35.35
C SER A 158 8.12 -12.31 -35.54
N HIS A 159 7.80 -11.05 -35.24
CA HIS A 159 6.44 -10.52 -35.33
C HIS A 159 6.35 -9.31 -36.26
N PRO A 160 5.27 -9.18 -37.05
CA PRO A 160 5.04 -8.02 -37.89
C PRO A 160 4.91 -6.76 -37.04
N ARG A 161 5.50 -5.66 -37.53
CA ARG A 161 5.40 -4.34 -36.89
C ARG A 161 4.26 -3.55 -37.52
N HIS A 162 3.53 -2.81 -36.69
CA HIS A 162 2.58 -1.81 -37.21
C HIS A 162 3.34 -0.70 -37.93
N GLU A 163 2.69 -0.04 -38.90
CA GLU A 163 3.31 1.03 -39.67
C GLU A 163 3.76 2.18 -38.77
N ILE A 164 4.99 2.67 -38.96
CA ILE A 164 5.54 3.79 -38.21
C ILE A 164 5.80 4.95 -39.17
N TYR A 165 5.29 6.12 -38.82
CA TYR A 165 5.57 7.38 -39.50
C TYR A 165 6.41 8.26 -38.57
N ALA A 166 7.61 8.62 -39.00
CA ALA A 166 8.51 9.50 -38.24
C ALA A 166 8.81 10.76 -39.07
N LYS A 167 8.52 11.95 -38.51
CA LYS A 167 8.67 13.25 -39.21
C LYS A 167 7.99 13.29 -40.59
N GLY A 168 6.79 12.73 -40.71
CA GLY A 168 6.02 12.69 -41.95
C GLY A 168 6.53 11.70 -43.00
N LYS A 169 7.53 10.86 -42.68
CA LYS A 169 8.04 9.81 -43.58
C LYS A 169 7.71 8.43 -43.04
N LYS A 170 7.27 7.53 -43.93
CA LYS A 170 7.08 6.11 -43.62
C LYS A 170 8.45 5.47 -43.37
N VAL A 171 8.59 4.80 -42.23
CA VAL A 171 9.81 4.08 -41.84
C VAL A 171 9.75 2.69 -42.45
N ASP A 172 10.84 2.24 -43.10
CA ASP A 172 10.96 0.86 -43.57
C ASP A 172 11.29 -0.05 -42.38
N LEU A 173 10.50 -1.10 -42.20
CA LEU A 173 10.51 -1.97 -41.02
C LEU A 173 11.14 -3.34 -41.30
N GLY A 174 11.49 -3.65 -42.56
CA GLY A 174 11.93 -4.99 -42.96
C GLY A 174 10.84 -6.06 -42.87
N GLN A 175 11.08 -7.25 -43.43
CA GLN A 175 10.17 -8.41 -43.30
C GLN A 175 10.62 -9.31 -42.14
N PRO A 176 9.69 -9.84 -41.32
CA PRO A 176 10.02 -10.81 -40.27
C PRO A 176 10.53 -12.14 -40.88
N LEU A 177 11.29 -12.91 -40.10
CA LEU A 177 11.77 -14.24 -40.49
C LEU A 177 10.59 -15.21 -40.71
N ARG A 178 10.69 -16.08 -41.72
CA ARG A 178 9.55 -16.70 -42.41
C ARG A 178 8.79 -17.84 -41.71
N ASP A 179 9.04 -18.14 -40.43
CA ASP A 179 8.51 -19.36 -39.78
C ASP A 179 7.72 -19.17 -38.46
N SER A 180 7.44 -17.94 -38.02
CA SER A 180 6.56 -17.72 -36.87
C SER A 180 5.10 -17.59 -37.31
N GLN A 181 4.37 -18.71 -37.40
CA GLN A 181 2.91 -18.67 -37.37
C GLN A 181 2.48 -17.96 -36.08
N THR A 182 1.99 -16.73 -36.21
CA THR A 182 1.55 -15.93 -35.07
C THR A 182 0.08 -16.24 -34.82
N GLU A 183 -0.21 -17.10 -33.85
CA GLU A 183 -1.56 -17.21 -33.32
C GLU A 183 -1.75 -16.07 -32.31
N LEU A 184 -2.68 -15.17 -32.60
CA LEU A 184 -3.06 -14.11 -31.67
C LEU A 184 -3.71 -14.77 -30.44
N VAL A 185 -2.97 -14.87 -29.34
CA VAL A 185 -3.56 -15.25 -28.06
C VAL A 185 -4.46 -14.08 -27.62
N GLN A 186 -5.77 -14.23 -27.82
CA GLN A 186 -6.72 -13.41 -27.09
C GLN A 186 -6.53 -13.70 -25.61
N ILE A 187 -5.95 -12.75 -24.88
CA ILE A 187 -6.00 -12.76 -23.43
C ILE A 187 -7.44 -12.37 -23.08
N GLU A 188 -8.34 -13.35 -23.09
CA GLU A 188 -9.65 -13.18 -22.49
C GLU A 188 -9.46 -12.76 -21.03
N MET A 189 -10.18 -11.72 -20.60
CA MET A 189 -10.38 -11.39 -19.19
C MET A 189 -11.23 -12.49 -18.53
N ASN A 190 -10.67 -13.68 -18.38
CA ASN A 190 -11.27 -14.66 -17.50
C ASN A 190 -11.05 -14.18 -16.07
N ALA A 191 -12.13 -13.71 -15.44
CA ALA A 191 -12.15 -13.39 -14.03
C ALA A 191 -11.56 -14.59 -13.26
N PRO A 192 -10.63 -14.38 -12.31
CA PRO A 192 -10.00 -15.48 -11.61
C PRO A 192 -11.08 -16.31 -10.93
N ARG A 193 -11.11 -17.63 -11.21
CA ARG A 193 -11.95 -18.57 -10.47
C ARG A 193 -11.41 -18.63 -9.05
N VAL A 194 -12.08 -17.93 -8.14
CA VAL A 194 -11.88 -18.11 -6.70
C VAL A 194 -12.30 -19.55 -6.39
N PRO A 195 -11.42 -20.40 -5.84
CA PRO A 195 -11.82 -21.74 -5.40
C PRO A 195 -12.91 -21.59 -4.35
N ALA A 196 -14.04 -22.29 -4.54
CA ALA A 196 -15.06 -22.36 -3.51
C ALA A 196 -14.44 -22.97 -2.24
N LEU A 197 -14.61 -22.28 -1.11
CA LEU A 197 -14.21 -22.78 0.21
C LEU A 197 -14.90 -24.12 0.43
N VAL A 198 -14.11 -25.19 0.50
CA VAL A 198 -14.59 -26.50 0.95
C VAL A 198 -14.90 -26.37 2.44
N PRO A 199 -16.16 -26.57 2.87
CA PRO A 199 -16.47 -26.63 4.30
C PRO A 199 -15.73 -27.83 4.89
N ARG A 200 -14.86 -27.60 5.86
CA ARG A 200 -14.33 -28.68 6.69
C ARG A 200 -15.45 -29.14 7.62
N ALA A 201 -15.74 -30.44 7.58
CA ALA A 201 -16.56 -31.14 8.56
C ALA A 201 -15.89 -31.14 9.94
#